data_AF-A0A7S3ER79-F1
#
_entry.id   AF-A0A7S3ER79-F1
#
_cell.length_a   1.000
_cell.length_b   1.000
_cell.length_c   1.000
_cell.angle_alpha   90.00
_cell.angle_beta   90.00
_cell.angle_gamma   90.00
#
_symmetry.space_group_name_H-M   'P 1'
#
loop_
_entity.id
_entity.type
_entity.pdbx_description
1 polymer ?
#
loop_
_entity_poly.entity_id
_entity_poly.type
_entity_poly.pdbx_seq_one_letter_code
_entity_poly.pdbx_strand_id
1 'polypeptide(L)'
;MDEQSAAVYIQSAKRGKEARDAVSQKRQSLDAKAKAKAEKKEQEASAKLGAGVKGYTQRRRAKLEAQENSKAAVTIQARFRGKKERSDPAAEANLRRARSKNDPQIKAEAYMKEHKLMELFELLGQKLVRDKPDDPRSYLVNVLEEIRHTPDKTSPMNFFTDTDISTLHSMYDHQKNGITRAQCREALTAIGLDQVAVPDMPRIDLATFKGLVGS
;
A
#
# COMPACT_ATOMS: atom_id res chain seq x y z
N MET A 1 -104.66 -15.97 -69.53
CA MET A 1 -103.59 -15.46 -68.65
C MET A 1 -103.28 -14.06 -69.13
N ASP A 2 -103.76 -13.05 -68.41
CA ASP A 2 -103.66 -11.65 -68.84
C ASP A 2 -102.21 -11.16 -68.80
N GLU A 3 -101.71 -10.63 -69.91
CA GLU A 3 -100.33 -10.13 -70.08
C GLU A 3 -99.93 -9.11 -68.99
N GLN A 4 -100.90 -8.37 -68.47
CA GLN A 4 -100.70 -7.41 -67.38
C GLN A 4 -100.30 -8.07 -66.05
N SER A 5 -100.85 -9.25 -65.75
CA SER A 5 -100.54 -9.99 -64.51
C SER A 5 -99.12 -10.59 -64.53
N ALA A 6 -98.67 -11.07 -65.70
CA ALA A 6 -97.32 -11.58 -65.89
C ALA A 6 -96.27 -10.44 -65.80
N ALA A 7 -96.58 -9.26 -66.36
CA ALA A 7 -95.70 -8.09 -66.28
C ALA A 7 -95.49 -7.61 -64.83
N VAL A 8 -96.55 -7.56 -64.01
CA VAL A 8 -96.47 -7.17 -62.59
C VAL A 8 -95.62 -8.15 -61.79
N TYR A 9 -95.76 -9.46 -62.02
CA TYR A 9 -94.95 -10.48 -61.36
C TYR A 9 -93.46 -10.32 -61.69
N ILE A 10 -93.10 -10.17 -62.97
CA ILE A 10 -91.71 -9.97 -63.41
C ILE A 10 -91.11 -8.70 -62.80
N GLN A 11 -91.86 -7.59 -62.77
CA GLN A 11 -91.41 -6.34 -62.14
C GLN A 11 -91.20 -6.49 -60.63
N SER A 12 -92.10 -7.19 -59.94
CA SER A 12 -91.97 -7.46 -58.50
C SER A 12 -90.76 -8.33 -58.16
N ALA A 13 -90.48 -9.36 -58.98
CA ALA A 13 -89.32 -10.24 -58.83
C ALA A 13 -88.01 -9.49 -59.09
N LYS A 14 -87.99 -8.62 -60.11
CA LYS A 14 -86.84 -7.75 -60.44
C LYS A 14 -86.53 -6.78 -59.29
N ARG A 15 -87.53 -6.06 -58.78
CA ARG A 15 -87.38 -5.16 -57.62
C ARG A 15 -86.89 -5.92 -56.38
N GLY A 16 -87.39 -7.14 -56.15
CA GLY A 16 -86.94 -8.00 -55.06
C GLY A 16 -85.47 -8.44 -55.21
N LYS A 17 -85.00 -8.74 -56.43
CA LYS A 17 -83.60 -9.07 -56.71
C LYS A 17 -82.69 -7.86 -56.48
N GLU A 18 -83.05 -6.71 -57.03
CA GLU A 18 -82.29 -5.46 -56.85
C GLU A 18 -82.19 -5.05 -55.38
N ALA A 19 -83.27 -5.20 -54.61
CA ALA A 19 -83.24 -4.95 -53.16
C ALA A 19 -82.31 -5.91 -52.42
N ARG A 20 -82.31 -7.20 -52.76
CA ARG A 20 -81.39 -8.20 -52.17
C ARG A 20 -79.94 -7.93 -52.54
N ASP A 21 -79.66 -7.56 -53.79
CA ASP A 21 -78.32 -7.23 -54.26
C ASP A 21 -77.80 -5.96 -53.56
N ALA A 22 -78.64 -4.93 -53.39
CA ALA A 22 -78.28 -3.73 -52.63
C ALA A 22 -77.99 -4.04 -51.15
N VAL A 23 -78.78 -4.92 -50.52
CA VAL A 23 -78.53 -5.36 -49.13
C VAL A 23 -77.25 -6.18 -49.04
N SER A 24 -76.98 -7.05 -50.01
CA SER A 24 -75.75 -7.86 -50.09
C SER A 24 -74.51 -6.97 -50.22
N GLN A 25 -74.53 -6.02 -51.15
CA GLN A 25 -73.45 -5.04 -51.32
C GLN A 25 -73.23 -4.20 -50.06
N LYS A 26 -74.32 -3.75 -49.41
CA LYS A 26 -74.25 -3.01 -48.16
C LYS A 26 -73.59 -3.86 -47.06
N ARG A 27 -73.97 -5.13 -46.90
CA ARG A 27 -73.35 -6.06 -45.95
C ARG A 27 -71.86 -6.29 -46.26
N GLN A 28 -71.51 -6.57 -47.50
CA GLN A 28 -70.11 -6.74 -47.91
C GLN A 28 -69.26 -5.49 -47.62
N SER A 29 -69.81 -4.30 -47.85
CA SER A 29 -69.12 -3.04 -47.53
C SER A 29 -68.93 -2.83 -46.02
N LEU A 30 -69.91 -3.25 -45.22
CA LEU A 30 -69.84 -3.16 -43.76
C LEU A 30 -68.85 -4.17 -43.21
N ASP A 31 -68.83 -5.40 -43.74
CA ASP A 31 -67.87 -6.44 -43.37
C ASP A 31 -66.45 -6.06 -43.77
N ALA A 32 -66.25 -5.48 -44.96
CA ALA A 32 -64.95 -4.96 -45.39
C ALA A 32 -64.48 -3.81 -44.49
N LYS A 33 -65.38 -2.89 -44.11
CA LYS A 33 -65.07 -1.81 -43.15
C LYS A 33 -64.75 -2.36 -41.75
N ALA A 34 -65.45 -3.39 -41.30
CA ALA A 34 -65.19 -4.04 -40.02
C ALA A 34 -63.83 -4.74 -40.01
N LYS A 35 -63.49 -5.48 -41.06
CA LYS A 35 -62.18 -6.11 -41.25
C LYS A 35 -61.05 -5.09 -41.30
N ALA A 36 -61.18 -4.05 -42.12
CA ALA A 36 -60.18 -2.97 -42.20
C ALA A 36 -59.98 -2.25 -40.86
N LYS A 37 -61.05 -2.10 -40.06
CA LYS A 37 -60.95 -1.52 -38.70
C LYS A 37 -60.28 -2.48 -37.72
N ALA A 38 -60.50 -3.79 -37.84
CA ALA A 38 -59.84 -4.80 -37.02
C ALA A 38 -58.33 -4.88 -37.33
N GLU A 39 -57.97 -4.92 -38.62
CA GLU A 39 -56.58 -4.94 -39.09
C GLU A 39 -55.82 -3.68 -38.65
N LYS A 40 -56.44 -2.49 -38.76
CA LYS A 40 -55.83 -1.25 -38.25
C LYS A 40 -55.58 -1.29 -36.74
N LYS A 41 -56.54 -1.81 -35.96
CA LYS A 41 -56.36 -1.97 -34.50
C LYS A 41 -55.24 -2.95 -34.18
N GLU A 42 -55.11 -4.04 -34.94
CA GLU A 42 -54.06 -5.04 -34.76
C GLU A 42 -52.67 -4.46 -35.10
N GLN A 43 -52.57 -3.71 -36.21
CA GLN A 43 -51.34 -3.00 -36.59
C GLN A 43 -50.94 -1.95 -35.54
N GLU A 44 -51.89 -1.16 -35.03
CA GLU A 44 -51.63 -0.20 -33.95
C GLU A 44 -51.20 -0.87 -32.65
N ALA A 45 -51.81 -1.99 -32.27
CA ALA A 45 -51.43 -2.77 -31.10
C ALA A 45 -50.03 -3.36 -31.25
N SER A 46 -49.73 -3.96 -32.41
CA SER A 46 -48.40 -4.50 -32.74
C SER A 46 -47.32 -3.43 -32.74
N ALA A 47 -47.59 -2.24 -33.30
CA ALA A 47 -46.67 -1.11 -33.28
C ALA A 47 -46.38 -0.62 -31.85
N LYS A 48 -47.40 -0.52 -30.99
CA LYS A 48 -47.25 -0.13 -29.58
C LYS A 48 -46.44 -1.15 -28.78
N LEU A 49 -46.72 -2.43 -28.94
CA LEU A 49 -45.99 -3.50 -28.27
C LEU A 49 -44.53 -3.57 -28.77
N GLY A 50 -44.31 -3.44 -30.08
CA GLY A 50 -42.97 -3.42 -30.67
C GLY A 50 -42.11 -2.23 -30.19
N ALA A 51 -42.69 -1.04 -30.02
CA ALA A 51 -42.01 0.12 -29.47
C ALA A 51 -41.59 -0.09 -28.00
N GLY A 52 -42.46 -0.70 -27.20
CA GLY A 52 -42.17 -1.01 -25.79
C GLY A 52 -40.98 -1.96 -25.63
N VAL A 53 -40.95 -3.04 -26.41
CA VAL A 53 -39.86 -4.03 -26.39
C VAL A 53 -38.53 -3.41 -26.85
N LYS A 54 -38.54 -2.65 -27.95
CA LYS A 54 -37.34 -1.94 -28.45
C LYS A 54 -36.78 -0.95 -27.44
N GLY A 55 -37.66 -0.19 -26.78
CA GLY A 55 -37.24 0.75 -25.74
C GLY A 55 -36.65 0.05 -24.51
N TYR A 56 -37.23 -1.08 -24.09
CA TYR A 56 -36.71 -1.86 -22.97
C TYR A 56 -35.32 -2.43 -23.25
N THR A 57 -35.10 -3.02 -24.42
CA THR A 57 -33.80 -3.59 -24.79
C THR A 57 -32.73 -2.51 -24.91
N GLN A 58 -33.04 -1.35 -25.51
CA GLN A 58 -32.11 -0.24 -25.63
C GLN A 58 -31.72 0.35 -24.27
N ARG A 59 -32.69 0.56 -23.37
CA ARG A 59 -32.41 1.04 -21.99
C ARG A 59 -31.59 0.04 -21.19
N ARG A 60 -31.89 -1.25 -21.31
CA ARG A 60 -31.12 -2.32 -20.65
C ARG A 60 -29.67 -2.35 -21.14
N ARG A 61 -29.46 -2.25 -22.45
CA ARG A 61 -28.11 -2.21 -23.05
C ARG A 61 -27.33 -0.97 -22.59
N ALA A 62 -27.93 0.21 -22.66
CA ALA A 62 -27.30 1.45 -22.20
C ALA A 62 -26.92 1.40 -20.72
N LYS A 63 -27.76 0.79 -19.87
CA LYS A 63 -27.46 0.62 -18.44
C LYS A 63 -26.27 -0.30 -18.20
N LEU A 64 -26.16 -1.39 -18.96
CA LEU A 64 -25.03 -2.32 -18.87
C LEU A 64 -23.73 -1.66 -19.33
N GLU A 65 -23.75 -0.97 -20.48
CA GLU A 65 -22.59 -0.24 -21.00
C GLU A 65 -22.14 0.87 -20.02
N ALA A 66 -23.08 1.59 -19.40
CA ALA A 66 -22.75 2.60 -18.38
C ALA A 66 -22.10 1.97 -17.13
N GLN A 67 -22.55 0.80 -16.68
CA GLN A 67 -21.94 0.09 -15.55
C GLN A 67 -20.55 -0.44 -15.88
N GLU A 68 -20.33 -0.94 -17.10
CA GLU A 68 -19.00 -1.39 -17.53
C GLU A 68 -18.03 -0.22 -17.61
N ASN A 69 -18.47 0.90 -18.19
CA ASN A 69 -17.67 2.13 -18.26
C ASN A 69 -17.35 2.66 -16.85
N SER A 70 -18.30 2.61 -15.91
CA SER A 70 -18.04 3.05 -14.53
C SER A 70 -17.05 2.12 -13.82
N LYS A 71 -17.17 0.80 -13.96
CA LYS A 71 -16.23 -0.17 -13.38
C LYS A 71 -14.82 0.01 -13.93
N ALA A 72 -14.69 0.21 -15.25
CA ALA A 72 -13.43 0.49 -15.90
C ALA A 72 -12.80 1.80 -15.38
N ALA A 73 -13.59 2.88 -15.30
CA ALA A 73 -13.15 4.17 -14.78
C ALA A 73 -12.68 4.09 -13.32
N VAL A 74 -13.44 3.41 -12.45
CA VAL A 74 -13.06 3.19 -11.05
C VAL A 74 -11.76 2.39 -10.95
N THR A 75 -11.60 1.35 -11.77
CA THR A 75 -10.38 0.54 -11.78
C THR A 75 -9.16 1.35 -12.23
N ILE A 76 -9.34 2.18 -13.26
CA ILE A 76 -8.28 3.07 -13.76
C ILE A 76 -7.94 4.12 -12.70
N GLN A 77 -8.92 4.79 -12.09
CA GLN A 77 -8.70 5.76 -11.02
C GLN A 77 -8.00 5.15 -9.80
N ALA A 78 -8.42 3.96 -9.37
CA ALA A 78 -7.77 3.24 -8.27
C ALA A 78 -6.31 2.92 -8.59
N ARG A 79 -6.01 2.49 -9.83
CA ARG A 79 -4.64 2.25 -10.31
C ARG A 79 -3.80 3.53 -10.29
N PHE A 80 -4.34 4.66 -10.78
CA PHE A 80 -3.63 5.94 -10.76
C PHE A 80 -3.38 6.44 -9.33
N ARG A 81 -4.38 6.35 -8.45
CA ARG A 81 -4.24 6.69 -7.04
C ARG A 81 -3.15 5.84 -6.37
N GLY A 82 -3.22 4.53 -6.54
CA GLY A 82 -2.20 3.62 -5.98
C GLY A 82 -0.81 3.79 -6.59
N LYS A 83 -0.71 4.18 -7.88
CA LYS A 83 0.58 4.52 -8.51
C LYS A 83 1.13 5.83 -7.94
N LYS A 84 0.30 6.84 -7.72
CA LYS A 84 0.68 8.13 -7.11
C LYS A 84 1.16 7.94 -5.68
N GLU A 85 0.45 7.15 -4.87
CA GLU A 85 0.83 6.78 -3.50
C GLU A 85 2.16 6.00 -3.46
N ARG A 86 2.42 5.13 -4.45
CA ARG A 86 3.70 4.41 -4.58
C ARG A 86 4.84 5.25 -5.14
N SER A 87 4.52 6.26 -5.94
CA SER A 87 5.49 7.18 -6.52
C SER A 87 5.91 8.28 -5.55
N ASP A 88 5.20 8.46 -4.44
CA ASP A 88 5.59 9.37 -3.37
C ASP A 88 6.84 8.80 -2.66
N PRO A 89 8.01 9.46 -2.81
CA PRO A 89 9.25 8.98 -2.21
C PRO A 89 9.16 8.88 -0.69
N ALA A 90 8.32 9.71 -0.05
CA ALA A 90 8.14 9.69 1.39
C ALA A 90 7.36 8.45 1.85
N ALA A 91 6.32 8.05 1.11
CA ALA A 91 5.53 6.86 1.41
C ALA A 91 6.34 5.57 1.19
N GLU A 92 7.10 5.50 0.09
CA GLU A 92 7.98 4.36 -0.18
C GLU A 92 9.14 4.28 0.82
N ALA A 93 9.76 5.42 1.18
CA ALA A 93 10.81 5.47 2.20
C ALA A 93 10.29 5.08 3.58
N ASN A 94 9.08 5.49 3.96
CA ASN A 94 8.45 5.09 5.22
C ASN A 94 8.15 3.59 5.25
N LEU A 95 7.66 3.00 4.16
CA LEU A 95 7.43 1.56 4.05
C LEU A 95 8.76 0.77 4.06
N ARG A 96 9.80 1.26 3.40
CA ARG A 96 11.15 0.70 3.46
C ARG A 96 11.72 0.77 4.87
N ARG A 97 11.62 1.90 5.57
CA ARG A 97 12.04 2.04 6.98
C ARG A 97 11.24 1.13 7.91
N ALA A 98 9.94 0.98 7.70
CA ALA A 98 9.11 0.09 8.52
C ALA A 98 9.46 -1.38 8.29
N ARG A 99 9.72 -1.77 7.04
CA ARG A 99 10.25 -3.11 6.71
C ARG A 99 11.66 -3.32 7.27
N SER A 100 12.52 -2.30 7.18
CA SER A 100 13.90 -2.35 7.67
C SER A 100 13.97 -2.49 9.20
N LYS A 101 13.09 -1.82 9.95
CA LYS A 101 13.03 -1.99 11.42
C LYS A 101 12.67 -3.42 11.86
N ASN A 102 11.97 -4.17 11.02
CA ASN A 102 11.59 -5.56 11.31
C ASN A 102 12.53 -6.59 10.67
N ASP A 103 13.53 -6.16 9.91
CA ASP A 103 14.55 -7.02 9.33
C ASP A 103 15.40 -7.67 10.44
N PRO A 104 15.51 -9.02 10.47
CA PRO A 104 16.39 -9.71 11.42
C PRO A 104 17.83 -9.21 11.38
N GLN A 105 18.37 -8.83 10.22
CA GLN A 105 19.75 -8.35 10.10
C GLN A 105 19.93 -7.01 10.82
N ILE A 106 19.01 -6.06 10.62
CA ILE A 106 19.07 -4.75 11.28
C ILE A 106 18.89 -4.89 12.80
N LYS A 107 18.05 -5.81 13.26
CA LYS A 107 17.91 -6.10 14.68
C LYS A 107 19.19 -6.68 15.27
N ALA A 108 19.83 -7.62 14.56
CA ALA A 108 21.10 -8.20 14.98
C ALA A 108 22.20 -7.14 15.04
N GLU A 109 22.32 -6.31 14.01
CA GLU A 109 23.31 -5.23 13.95
C GLU A 109 23.08 -4.19 15.06
N ALA A 110 21.82 -3.81 15.32
CA ALA A 110 21.47 -2.93 16.43
C ALA A 110 21.85 -3.55 17.78
N TYR A 111 21.56 -4.83 18.00
CA TYR A 111 21.93 -5.54 19.23
C TYR A 111 23.45 -5.63 19.40
N MET A 112 24.20 -5.94 18.32
CA MET A 112 25.66 -5.99 18.34
C MET A 112 26.25 -4.63 18.72
N LYS A 113 25.68 -3.54 18.19
CA LYS A 113 26.12 -2.17 18.48
C LYS A 113 25.74 -1.71 19.88
N GLU A 114 24.51 -1.96 20.31
CA GLU A 114 24.01 -1.60 21.64
C GLU A 114 24.81 -2.27 22.76
N HIS A 115 25.16 -3.54 22.56
CA HIS A 115 25.91 -4.33 23.54
C HIS A 115 27.43 -4.35 23.29
N LYS A 116 27.92 -3.54 22.34
CA LYS A 116 29.36 -3.40 22.04
C LYS A 116 30.07 -4.75 21.86
N LEU A 117 29.42 -5.66 21.13
CA LEU A 117 29.90 -7.04 20.99
C LEU A 117 31.19 -7.10 20.15
N MET A 118 31.35 -6.21 19.18
CA MET A 118 32.56 -6.18 18.34
C MET A 118 33.77 -5.76 19.18
N GLU A 119 33.62 -4.75 20.01
CA GLU A 119 34.63 -4.24 20.93
C GLU A 119 35.02 -5.30 21.97
N LEU A 120 34.03 -6.05 22.49
CA LEU A 120 34.30 -7.21 23.35
C LEU A 120 35.14 -8.27 22.62
N PHE A 121 34.79 -8.65 21.38
CA PHE A 121 35.56 -9.63 20.64
C PHE A 121 36.99 -9.15 20.32
N GLU A 122 37.16 -7.85 20.02
CA GLU A 122 38.48 -7.25 19.83
C GLU A 122 39.33 -7.34 21.10
N LEU A 123 38.78 -7.01 22.28
CA LEU A 123 39.49 -7.17 23.55
C LEU A 123 39.90 -8.62 23.78
N LEU A 124 38.96 -9.56 23.62
CA LEU A 124 39.23 -10.98 23.82
C LEU A 124 40.33 -11.47 22.88
N GLY A 125 40.29 -11.04 21.61
CA GLY A 125 41.32 -11.34 20.61
C GLY A 125 42.68 -10.78 20.99
N GLN A 126 42.74 -9.51 21.41
CA GLN A 126 43.99 -8.88 21.86
C GLN A 126 44.59 -9.61 23.07
N LYS A 127 43.77 -9.95 24.07
CA LYS A 127 44.20 -10.70 25.26
C LYS A 127 44.77 -12.08 24.88
N LEU A 128 44.11 -12.81 23.99
CA LEU A 128 44.62 -14.11 23.50
C LEU A 128 45.96 -13.98 22.77
N VAL A 129 46.11 -12.98 21.89
CA VAL A 129 47.33 -12.78 21.10
C VAL A 129 48.51 -12.37 21.99
N ARG A 130 48.24 -11.55 23.02
CA ARG A 130 49.24 -11.07 23.97
C ARG A 130 49.68 -12.14 24.95
N ASP A 131 48.72 -12.76 25.62
CA ASP A 131 49.00 -13.61 26.78
C ASP A 131 49.24 -15.08 26.39
N LYS A 132 48.76 -15.49 25.19
CA LYS A 132 48.92 -16.84 24.61
C LYS A 132 48.78 -17.97 25.63
N PRO A 133 47.65 -18.05 26.33
CA PRO A 133 47.43 -19.05 27.37
C PRO A 133 47.41 -20.48 26.79
N ASP A 134 47.85 -21.45 27.58
CA ASP A 134 47.83 -22.88 27.21
C ASP A 134 46.40 -23.42 27.00
N ASP A 135 45.43 -22.89 27.75
CA ASP A 135 43.99 -23.15 27.57
C ASP A 135 43.21 -21.86 27.26
N PRO A 136 43.01 -21.53 25.97
CA PRO A 136 42.29 -20.34 25.55
C PRO A 136 40.84 -20.29 26.04
N ARG A 137 40.15 -21.43 26.15
CA ARG A 137 38.72 -21.42 26.52
C ARG A 137 38.54 -21.04 27.97
N SER A 138 39.26 -21.70 28.87
CA SER A 138 39.19 -21.41 30.31
C SER A 138 39.67 -19.98 30.61
N TYR A 139 40.72 -19.52 29.92
CA TYR A 139 41.18 -18.14 30.04
C TYR A 139 40.11 -17.12 29.63
N LEU A 140 39.46 -17.31 28.47
CA LEU A 140 38.40 -16.40 28.01
C LEU A 140 37.19 -16.39 28.95
N VAL A 141 36.82 -17.53 29.52
CA VAL A 141 35.73 -17.61 30.51
C VAL A 141 36.06 -16.75 31.72
N ASN A 142 37.28 -16.87 32.27
CA ASN A 142 37.71 -16.06 33.41
C ASN A 142 37.69 -14.56 33.07
N VAL A 143 38.18 -14.17 31.89
CA VAL A 143 38.14 -12.77 31.42
C VAL A 143 36.71 -12.25 31.31
N LEU A 144 35.79 -13.06 30.79
CA LEU A 144 34.38 -12.69 30.69
C LEU A 144 33.71 -12.58 32.06
N GLU A 145 34.09 -13.43 33.02
CA GLU A 145 33.62 -13.34 34.41
C GLU A 145 34.11 -12.07 35.09
N GLU A 146 35.38 -11.70 34.91
CA GLU A 146 35.93 -10.42 35.40
C GLU A 146 35.11 -9.23 34.86
N ILE A 147 34.85 -9.19 33.55
CA ILE A 147 34.07 -8.14 32.89
C ILE A 147 32.61 -8.15 33.35
N ARG A 148 32.04 -9.32 33.67
CA ARG A 148 30.65 -9.46 34.13
C ARG A 148 30.45 -8.85 35.52
N HIS A 149 31.47 -8.87 36.37
CA HIS A 149 31.43 -8.32 37.71
C HIS A 149 31.64 -6.80 37.77
N THR A 150 31.91 -6.16 36.63
CA THR A 150 32.05 -4.71 36.55
C THR A 150 30.69 -4.00 36.69
N PRO A 151 30.58 -2.91 37.49
CA PRO A 151 29.29 -2.32 37.87
C PRO A 151 28.44 -1.78 36.70
N ASP A 152 29.06 -1.29 35.62
CA ASP A 152 28.36 -0.70 34.48
C ASP A 152 28.60 -1.50 33.20
N LYS A 153 27.66 -2.39 32.88
CA LYS A 153 27.71 -3.29 31.71
C LYS A 153 27.73 -2.57 30.36
N THR A 154 27.36 -1.30 30.31
CA THR A 154 27.28 -0.51 29.08
C THR A 154 28.46 0.44 28.90
N SER A 155 29.25 0.65 29.96
CA SER A 155 30.41 1.52 29.90
C SER A 155 31.48 0.92 28.98
N PRO A 156 32.03 1.71 28.04
CA PRO A 156 33.20 1.28 27.27
C PRO A 156 34.43 1.10 28.17
N MET A 157 34.40 1.58 29.42
CA MET A 157 35.48 1.39 30.40
C MET A 157 35.73 -0.02 30.83
N ASN A 158 34.77 -0.93 30.67
CA ASN A 158 35.00 -2.33 31.03
C ASN A 158 36.12 -2.96 30.19
N PHE A 159 36.49 -2.34 29.07
CA PHE A 159 37.49 -2.86 28.14
C PHE A 159 38.87 -2.19 28.28
N PHE A 160 38.96 -1.08 29.00
CA PHE A 160 40.22 -0.31 29.12
C PHE A 160 40.84 -0.50 30.49
N THR A 161 42.13 -0.80 30.49
CA THR A 161 42.93 -0.78 31.71
C THR A 161 43.39 0.63 32.05
N ASP A 162 43.79 0.81 33.31
CA ASP A 162 44.34 2.07 33.80
C ASP A 162 45.61 2.50 33.02
N THR A 163 46.35 1.51 32.51
CA THR A 163 47.49 1.69 31.60
C THR A 163 47.05 2.15 30.20
N ASP A 164 45.97 1.61 29.65
CA ASP A 164 45.45 2.01 28.33
C ASP A 164 44.98 3.48 28.36
N ILE A 165 44.28 3.88 29.42
CA ILE A 165 43.84 5.26 29.64
C ILE A 165 45.04 6.22 29.74
N SER A 166 46.07 5.82 30.48
CA SER A 166 47.30 6.62 30.60
C SER A 166 48.06 6.75 29.28
N THR A 167 48.08 5.67 28.49
CA THR A 167 48.72 5.65 27.17
C THR A 167 47.98 6.56 26.20
N LEU A 168 46.65 6.48 26.18
CA LEU A 168 45.80 7.33 25.36
C LEU A 168 46.01 8.81 25.70
N HIS A 169 45.99 9.19 26.97
CA HIS A 169 46.27 10.58 27.38
C HIS A 169 47.66 11.03 26.92
N SER A 170 48.68 10.18 27.12
CA SER A 170 50.05 10.47 26.68
C SER A 170 50.20 10.60 25.16
N MET A 171 49.37 9.93 24.37
CA MET A 171 49.38 10.05 22.90
C MET A 171 48.90 11.42 22.44
N TYR A 172 48.04 12.10 23.21
CA TYR A 172 47.55 13.43 22.88
C TYR A 172 48.34 14.55 23.62
N ASP A 173 48.99 14.23 24.75
CA ASP A 173 49.84 15.16 25.52
C ASP A 173 51.32 15.15 25.10
N HIS A 174 51.60 15.46 23.84
CA HIS A 174 52.98 15.54 23.35
C HIS A 174 53.85 16.57 24.09
N GLN A 175 53.22 17.60 24.66
CA GLN A 175 53.90 18.71 25.36
C GLN A 175 54.11 18.43 26.85
N LYS A 176 53.60 17.31 27.38
CA LYS A 176 53.62 16.94 28.81
C LYS A 176 53.09 18.05 29.74
N ASN A 177 52.08 18.78 29.27
CA ASN A 177 51.47 19.89 30.01
C ASN A 177 49.94 19.82 29.96
N GLY A 178 49.40 18.61 29.79
CA GLY A 178 47.97 18.37 29.65
C GLY A 178 47.44 18.59 28.25
N ILE A 179 46.34 17.89 27.96
CA ILE A 179 45.66 17.95 26.68
C ILE A 179 44.67 19.12 26.65
N THR A 180 44.48 19.72 25.48
CA THR A 180 43.44 20.74 25.27
C THR A 180 42.05 20.12 25.27
N ARG A 181 41.01 20.94 25.44
CA ARG A 181 39.61 20.51 25.35
C ARG A 181 39.28 19.78 24.04
N ALA A 182 39.82 20.26 22.91
CA ALA A 182 39.60 19.63 21.61
C ALA A 182 40.26 18.24 21.53
N GLN A 183 41.50 18.11 22.00
CA GLN A 183 42.21 16.83 22.06
C GLN A 183 41.55 15.85 23.04
N CYS A 184 41.05 16.34 24.19
CA CYS A 184 40.29 15.52 25.12
C CYS A 184 39.00 15.00 24.49
N ARG A 185 38.27 15.85 23.76
CA ARG A 185 37.07 15.42 23.03
C ARG A 185 37.39 14.35 22.00
N GLU A 186 38.45 14.55 21.22
CA GLU A 186 38.89 13.58 20.21
C GLU A 186 39.33 12.25 20.83
N ALA A 187 40.10 12.27 21.92
CA ALA A 187 40.50 11.08 22.65
C ALA A 187 39.30 10.30 23.22
N LEU A 188 38.31 11.00 23.79
CA LEU A 188 37.07 10.39 24.27
C LEU A 188 36.25 9.79 23.13
N THR A 189 36.16 10.47 21.98
CA THR A 189 35.51 9.94 20.78
C THR A 189 36.23 8.70 20.25
N ALA A 190 37.56 8.67 20.28
CA ALA A 190 38.35 7.51 19.85
C ALA A 190 38.07 6.23 20.67
N ILE A 191 37.61 6.37 21.93
CA ILE A 191 37.22 5.26 22.80
C ILE A 191 35.70 5.12 22.98
N GLY A 192 34.90 5.78 22.13
CA GLY A 192 33.45 5.63 22.09
C GLY A 192 32.68 6.36 23.20
N LEU A 193 33.25 7.41 23.77
CA LEU A 193 32.67 8.25 24.84
C LEU A 193 32.22 9.63 24.31
N ASP A 194 31.48 9.63 23.21
CA ASP A 194 31.08 10.86 22.52
C ASP A 194 30.21 11.80 23.39
N GLN A 195 29.46 11.24 24.32
CA GLN A 195 28.47 11.95 25.13
C GLN A 195 29.02 12.55 26.43
N VAL A 196 30.26 12.24 26.81
CA VAL A 196 30.85 12.72 28.07
C VAL A 196 31.06 14.23 28.00
N ALA A 197 30.62 14.97 29.01
CA ALA A 197 30.83 16.42 29.07
C ALA A 197 32.30 16.72 29.40
N VAL A 198 32.99 17.43 28.50
CA VAL A 198 34.38 17.84 28.73
C VAL A 198 34.39 19.18 29.46
N PRO A 199 35.07 19.28 30.61
CA PRO A 199 35.13 20.49 31.41
C PRO A 199 35.81 21.64 30.64
N ASP A 200 35.37 22.85 30.91
CA ASP A 200 35.90 24.06 30.27
C ASP A 200 37.19 24.52 30.95
N MET A 201 38.26 23.76 30.72
CA MET A 201 39.58 24.04 31.26
C MET A 201 40.61 24.17 30.14
N PRO A 202 41.62 25.06 30.28
CA PRO A 202 42.63 25.28 29.25
C PRO A 202 43.51 24.05 29.02
N ARG A 203 43.76 23.27 30.07
CA ARG A 203 44.53 22.02 30.05
C ARG A 203 43.87 21.00 30.96
N ILE A 204 43.78 19.77 30.46
CA ILE A 204 43.21 18.61 31.14
C ILE A 204 44.38 17.66 31.44
N ASP A 205 44.68 17.50 32.73
CA ASP A 205 45.70 16.58 33.20
C ASP A 205 45.19 15.12 33.21
N LEU A 206 46.10 14.18 33.45
CA LEU A 206 45.77 12.76 33.46
C LEU A 206 44.72 12.41 34.53
N ALA A 207 44.80 13.06 35.70
CA ALA A 207 43.86 12.82 36.80
C ALA A 207 42.44 13.25 36.42
N THR A 208 42.28 14.44 35.85
CA THR A 208 40.97 14.90 35.35
C THR A 208 40.49 14.01 34.22
N PHE A 209 41.37 13.64 33.27
CA PHE A 209 41.00 12.77 32.17
C PHE A 209 40.50 11.40 32.66
N LYS A 210 41.19 10.79 33.63
CA LYS A 210 40.74 9.55 34.29
C LYS A 210 39.39 9.72 34.99
N GLY A 211 39.15 10.87 35.62
CA GLY A 211 37.85 11.19 36.23
C GLY A 211 36.71 11.24 35.21
N LEU A 212 36.94 11.78 34.01
CA LEU A 212 35.94 11.83 32.91
C LEU A 212 35.67 10.47 32.29
N VAL A 213 36.66 9.60 32.37
CA VAL A 213 36.67 8.25 31.81
C VAL A 213 35.96 7.29 32.77
N GLY A 214 36.22 7.38 34.07
CA GLY A 214 35.62 6.53 35.12
C GLY A 214 34.32 7.04 35.76
N SER A 215 33.67 8.08 35.19
CA SER A 215 32.34 8.57 35.61
C SER A 215 31.22 8.07 34.72
#